data_AF-A0A317CHA3-F1
#
_entry.id   AF-A0A317CHA3-F1
#
_cell.length_a   1.000
_cell.length_b   1.000
_cell.length_c   1.000
_cell.angle_alpha   90.00
_cell.angle_beta   90.00
_cell.angle_gamma   90.00
#
_symmetry.space_group_name_H-M   'P 1'
#
loop_
_entity.id
_entity.type
_entity.pdbx_description
1 polymer ?
#
loop_
_entity_poly.entity_id
_entity_poly.type
_entity_poly.pdbx_seq_one_letter_code
_entity_poly.pdbx_strand_id
1 'polypeptide(L)'
;MDLRERFRLKVYESDGTQYEILFNSIMRLAVDDFKSVKPHGNIGDRGNDGWVQSTGSYYQVYAPEELFKNTKNAILKVKRDFQVLKGYWDDISRINSFYYVLNDKFQGVSPHISQAVESLKKEYNLVTVGVFSNDDLERELFKLPNADICSLLGTQAESNINSREDQIKAREFLDELSFIFEALFNSSTEAGYFFPANVFYFIDRKTNNDWEVSRQLCTDQRIAENQKNMWNQLISMFNQVSQDHYYEDIGLSFKYKPPYELVGRDQLIETRKKSMGKLIQNLADSYVVVRDFSLQ
;
A
#
# COMPACT_ATOMS: atom_id res chain seq x y z
N MET A 1 -6.29 -10.28 1.71
CA MET A 1 -5.86 -10.69 3.06
C MET A 1 -5.00 -9.58 3.60
N ASP A 2 -5.52 -8.90 4.61
CA ASP A 2 -4.93 -7.74 5.26
C ASP A 2 -3.59 -8.09 5.95
N LEU A 3 -2.69 -7.12 6.13
CA LEU A 3 -1.38 -7.35 6.75
C LEU A 3 -1.51 -7.83 8.21
N ARG A 4 -2.51 -7.35 8.97
CA ARG A 4 -2.74 -7.83 10.34
C ARG A 4 -3.25 -9.25 10.35
N GLU A 5 -4.15 -9.61 9.44
CA GLU A 5 -4.59 -11.00 9.27
C GLU A 5 -3.40 -11.92 8.97
N ARG A 6 -2.46 -11.47 8.13
CA ARG A 6 -1.27 -12.26 7.76
C ARG A 6 -0.31 -12.44 8.91
N PHE A 7 -0.07 -11.39 9.68
CA PHE A 7 0.68 -11.48 10.92
C PHE A 7 0.04 -12.49 11.88
N ARG A 8 -1.29 -12.39 12.08
CA ARG A 8 -2.03 -13.33 12.92
C ARG A 8 -1.88 -14.78 12.47
N LEU A 9 -2.05 -15.08 11.17
CA LEU A 9 -1.82 -16.44 10.66
C LEU A 9 -0.42 -16.95 10.97
N LYS A 10 0.61 -16.13 10.73
CA LYS A 10 2.01 -16.52 10.97
C LYS A 10 2.29 -16.79 12.44
N VAL A 11 1.68 -16.02 13.35
CA VAL A 11 1.71 -16.27 14.80
C VAL A 11 0.99 -17.59 15.14
N TYR A 12 -0.18 -17.85 14.56
CA TYR A 12 -0.93 -19.09 14.78
C TYR A 12 -0.17 -20.33 14.30
N GLU A 13 0.53 -20.24 13.18
CA GLU A 13 1.28 -21.35 12.58
C GLU A 13 2.67 -21.57 13.17
N SER A 14 3.19 -20.62 13.95
CA SER A 14 4.55 -20.69 14.50
C SER A 14 4.55 -21.09 15.98
N ASP A 15 5.36 -22.09 16.31
CA ASP A 15 5.61 -22.55 17.67
C ASP A 15 7.11 -22.83 17.86
N GLY A 16 7.54 -22.83 19.12
CA GLY A 16 8.92 -23.05 19.54
C GLY A 16 9.89 -22.16 18.77
N THR A 17 10.86 -22.80 18.13
CA THR A 17 11.91 -22.12 17.35
C THR A 17 11.36 -21.30 16.18
N GLN A 18 10.23 -21.68 15.57
CA GLN A 18 9.67 -20.89 14.46
C GLN A 18 9.16 -19.53 14.94
N TYR A 19 8.54 -19.50 16.12
CA TYR A 19 8.07 -18.26 16.75
C TYR A 19 9.25 -17.41 17.23
N GLU A 20 10.30 -18.03 17.79
CA GLU A 20 11.55 -17.34 18.16
C GLU A 20 12.20 -16.65 16.95
N ILE A 21 12.25 -17.32 15.79
CA ILE A 21 12.75 -16.72 14.54
C ILE A 21 11.87 -15.53 14.12
N LEU A 22 10.55 -15.66 14.19
CA LEU A 22 9.62 -14.56 13.87
C LEU A 22 9.85 -13.36 14.78
N PHE A 23 9.84 -13.57 16.09
CA PHE A 23 10.10 -12.53 17.10
C PHE A 23 11.43 -11.82 16.82
N ASN A 24 12.51 -12.58 16.69
CA ASN A 24 13.84 -12.03 16.45
C ASN A 24 13.92 -11.24 15.13
N SER A 25 13.23 -11.68 14.08
CA SER A 25 13.23 -10.99 12.79
C SER A 25 12.53 -9.62 12.87
N ILE A 26 11.41 -9.55 13.61
CA ILE A 26 10.67 -8.31 13.83
C ILE A 26 11.49 -7.36 14.72
N MET A 27 11.97 -7.84 15.86
CA MET A 27 12.67 -7.00 16.85
C MET A 27 13.98 -6.42 16.33
N ARG A 28 14.71 -7.15 15.47
CA ARG A 28 15.92 -6.65 14.80
C ARG A 28 15.69 -5.41 13.94
N LEU A 29 14.48 -5.25 13.40
CA LEU A 29 14.11 -4.09 12.58
C LEU A 29 13.42 -3.02 13.42
N ALA A 30 12.62 -3.41 14.41
CA ALA A 30 11.79 -2.50 15.19
C ALA A 30 12.52 -1.81 16.36
N VAL A 31 13.59 -2.43 16.88
CA VAL A 31 14.29 -1.95 18.07
C VAL A 31 15.77 -1.77 17.79
N ASP A 32 16.24 -0.53 17.91
CA ASP A 32 17.65 -0.18 17.76
C ASP A 32 18.53 -0.94 18.76
N ASP A 33 19.72 -1.36 18.29
CA ASP A 33 20.71 -2.15 19.07
C ASP A 33 20.20 -3.51 19.59
N PHE A 34 19.05 -3.98 19.11
CA PHE A 34 18.59 -5.33 19.41
C PHE A 34 19.50 -6.39 18.80
N LYS A 35 19.94 -7.34 19.63
CA LYS A 35 20.79 -8.47 19.24
C LYS A 35 20.11 -9.76 19.65
N SER A 36 19.83 -10.64 18.70
CA SER A 36 19.38 -12.00 19.00
C SER A 36 20.55 -12.86 19.46
N VAL A 37 20.30 -13.79 20.38
CA VAL A 37 21.26 -14.80 20.81
C VAL A 37 20.99 -16.09 20.06
N LYS A 38 22.04 -16.77 19.61
CA LYS A 38 21.93 -18.12 19.03
C LYS A 38 22.49 -19.14 20.00
N PRO A 39 21.78 -20.26 20.26
CA PRO A 39 22.33 -21.32 21.08
C PRO A 39 23.57 -21.94 20.43
N HIS A 40 24.61 -22.21 21.23
CA HIS A 40 25.87 -22.80 20.75
C HIS A 40 26.05 -24.24 21.23
N GLY A 41 25.62 -25.21 20.41
CA GLY A 41 25.73 -26.63 20.74
C GLY A 41 25.11 -26.96 22.12
N ASN A 42 25.83 -27.71 22.96
CA ASN A 42 25.36 -28.10 24.29
C ASN A 42 25.37 -26.96 25.33
N ILE A 43 25.91 -25.79 24.98
CA ILE A 43 26.01 -24.63 25.89
C ILE A 43 24.67 -23.87 25.97
N GLY A 44 23.82 -24.02 24.94
CA GLY A 44 22.55 -23.31 24.83
C GLY A 44 22.72 -21.81 24.61
N ASP A 45 21.64 -21.07 24.85
CA ASP A 45 21.49 -19.62 24.75
C ASP A 45 21.74 -18.89 26.09
N ARG A 46 22.00 -19.66 27.16
CA ARG A 46 22.09 -19.19 28.55
C ARG A 46 20.82 -18.46 29.01
N GLY A 47 19.65 -18.94 28.59
CA GLY A 47 18.35 -18.42 29.02
C GLY A 47 18.04 -17.03 28.47
N ASN A 48 18.46 -16.74 27.23
CA ASN A 48 18.24 -15.45 26.60
C ASN A 48 18.12 -15.63 25.08
N ASP A 49 17.06 -15.10 24.48
CA ASP A 49 16.87 -15.17 23.03
C ASP A 49 17.21 -13.84 22.34
N GLY A 50 17.19 -12.73 23.07
CA GLY A 50 17.54 -11.42 22.54
C GLY A 50 17.71 -10.35 23.62
N TRP A 51 18.50 -9.32 23.31
CA TRP A 51 18.80 -8.25 24.26
C TRP A 51 19.13 -6.93 23.58
N VAL A 52 18.98 -5.84 24.34
CA VAL A 52 19.37 -4.48 23.97
C VAL A 52 20.36 -3.98 25.02
N GLN A 53 21.61 -3.85 24.63
CA GLN A 53 22.72 -3.56 25.56
C GLN A 53 22.57 -2.16 26.17
N SER A 54 22.25 -1.17 25.35
CA SER A 54 22.12 0.23 25.76
C SER A 54 21.12 0.45 26.91
N THR A 55 20.04 -0.35 26.97
CA THR A 55 19.00 -0.25 28.01
C THR A 55 19.13 -1.32 29.09
N GLY A 56 19.90 -2.39 28.85
CA GLY A 56 19.91 -3.59 29.69
C GLY A 56 18.58 -4.33 29.65
N SER A 57 17.92 -4.37 28.48
CA SER A 57 16.66 -5.08 28.26
C SER A 57 16.92 -6.47 27.69
N TYR A 58 16.30 -7.49 28.30
CA TYR A 58 16.48 -8.89 27.92
C TYR A 58 15.15 -9.57 27.64
N TYR A 59 15.15 -10.48 26.67
CA TYR A 59 13.96 -11.14 26.14
C TYR A 59 14.17 -12.65 26.11
N GLN A 60 13.32 -13.39 26.83
CA GLN A 60 13.23 -14.84 26.74
C GLN A 60 11.92 -15.23 26.08
N VAL A 61 12.01 -15.95 24.97
CA VAL A 61 10.90 -16.48 24.18
C VAL A 61 10.46 -17.83 24.71
N TYR A 62 9.15 -17.95 24.95
CA TYR A 62 8.50 -19.20 25.26
C TYR A 62 7.18 -19.34 24.48
N ALA A 63 7.22 -20.20 23.46
CA ALA A 63 6.10 -20.43 22.57
C ALA A 63 5.79 -21.93 22.45
N PRO A 64 5.26 -22.59 23.49
CA PRO A 64 4.78 -23.96 23.35
C PRO A 64 3.54 -23.99 22.44
N GLU A 65 3.31 -25.13 21.76
CA GLU A 65 2.13 -25.35 20.92
C GLU A 65 0.81 -25.05 21.66
N GLU A 66 0.72 -25.44 22.93
CA GLU A 66 -0.44 -25.17 23.78
C GLU A 66 -0.04 -24.46 25.08
N LEU A 67 0.01 -23.13 25.07
CA LEU A 67 0.38 -22.32 26.24
C LEU A 67 -0.54 -22.56 27.45
N PHE A 68 -1.86 -22.59 27.24
CA PHE A 68 -2.85 -22.70 28.31
C PHE A 68 -2.75 -24.01 29.10
N LYS A 69 -2.48 -25.13 28.40
CA LYS A 69 -2.26 -26.43 29.06
C LYS A 69 -0.91 -26.50 29.79
N ASN A 70 0.01 -25.59 29.47
CA ASN A 70 1.38 -25.55 30.00
C ASN A 70 1.64 -24.42 31.01
N THR A 71 0.61 -23.76 31.55
CA THR A 71 0.76 -22.63 32.49
C THR A 71 1.73 -22.91 33.65
N LYS A 72 1.67 -24.10 34.27
CA LYS A 72 2.61 -24.48 35.35
C LYS A 72 4.06 -24.59 34.85
N ASN A 73 4.26 -25.17 33.67
CA ASN A 73 5.58 -25.29 33.04
C ASN A 73 6.13 -23.92 32.66
N ALA A 74 5.29 -23.02 32.15
CA ALA A 74 5.66 -21.64 31.84
C ALA A 74 6.19 -20.90 33.08
N ILE A 75 5.50 -21.04 34.22
CA ILE A 75 5.89 -20.43 35.51
C ILE A 75 7.22 -20.99 36.03
N LEU A 76 7.43 -22.30 35.93
CA LEU A 76 8.70 -22.92 36.35
C LEU A 76 9.85 -22.52 35.42
N LYS A 77 9.59 -22.49 34.11
CA LYS A 77 10.58 -22.17 33.10
C LYS A 77 11.05 -20.73 33.21
N VAL A 78 10.14 -19.75 33.34
CA VAL A 78 10.55 -18.33 33.46
C VAL A 78 11.48 -18.09 34.64
N LYS A 79 11.23 -18.71 35.79
CA LYS A 79 12.10 -18.55 36.97
C LYS A 79 13.46 -19.21 36.77
N ARG A 80 13.47 -20.45 36.25
CA ARG A 80 14.69 -21.20 36.00
C ARG A 80 15.58 -20.51 34.97
N ASP A 81 14.99 -20.11 33.85
CA ASP A 81 15.72 -19.50 32.75
C ASP A 81 16.22 -18.11 33.15
N PHE A 82 15.42 -17.33 33.88
CA PHE A 82 15.89 -16.05 34.43
C PHE A 82 17.10 -16.20 35.36
N GLN A 83 17.14 -17.24 36.20
CA GLN A 83 18.30 -17.50 37.06
C GLN A 83 19.57 -17.80 36.25
N VAL A 84 19.44 -18.58 35.17
CA VAL A 84 20.55 -18.84 34.25
C VAL A 84 20.97 -17.55 33.55
N LEU A 85 20.00 -16.76 33.10
CA LEU A 85 20.24 -15.47 32.47
C LEU A 85 21.00 -14.52 33.40
N LYS A 86 20.53 -14.36 34.63
CA LYS A 86 21.13 -13.50 35.65
C LYS A 86 22.55 -13.93 36.01
N GLY A 87 22.80 -15.23 36.06
CA GLY A 87 24.13 -15.76 36.40
C GLY A 87 25.20 -15.61 35.31
N TYR A 88 24.82 -15.30 34.07
CA TYR A 88 25.76 -15.18 32.95
C TYR A 88 25.74 -13.79 32.30
N TRP A 89 24.56 -13.27 31.99
CA TRP A 89 24.42 -12.06 31.20
C TRP A 89 24.59 -10.77 32.02
N ASP A 90 24.38 -10.81 33.33
CA ASP A 90 24.52 -9.62 34.19
C ASP A 90 25.96 -9.09 34.23
N ASP A 91 26.94 -9.98 34.08
CA ASP A 91 28.36 -9.65 33.99
C ASP A 91 28.73 -9.01 32.64
N ILE A 92 27.97 -9.33 31.58
CA ILE A 92 28.17 -8.77 30.24
C ILE A 92 27.53 -7.38 30.16
N SER A 93 26.29 -7.27 30.62
CA SER A 93 25.57 -6.01 30.75
C SER A 93 24.51 -6.17 31.82
N ARG A 94 24.48 -5.23 32.75
CA ARG A 94 23.54 -5.25 33.87
C ARG A 94 22.10 -5.39 33.36
N ILE A 95 21.38 -6.35 33.91
CA ILE A 95 19.98 -6.57 33.58
C ILE A 95 19.14 -5.53 34.33
N ASN A 96 18.53 -4.62 33.58
CA ASN A 96 17.61 -3.62 34.10
C ASN A 96 16.16 -4.00 33.83
N SER A 97 15.90 -4.55 32.63
CA SER A 97 14.56 -4.93 32.19
C SER A 97 14.52 -6.36 31.70
N PHE A 98 13.47 -7.10 32.08
CA PHE A 98 13.27 -8.48 31.65
C PHE A 98 11.86 -8.69 31.08
N TYR A 99 11.79 -9.26 29.88
CA TYR A 99 10.55 -9.53 29.18
C TYR A 99 10.43 -11.02 28.88
N TYR A 100 9.34 -11.62 29.38
CA TYR A 100 8.99 -12.99 29.04
C TYR A 100 8.02 -12.99 27.86
N VAL A 101 8.55 -13.33 26.68
CA VAL A 101 7.85 -13.27 25.41
C VAL A 101 7.04 -14.54 25.22
N LEU A 102 5.72 -14.40 25.04
CA LEU A 102 4.79 -15.52 24.92
C LEU A 102 4.08 -15.49 23.58
N ASN A 103 4.01 -16.65 22.93
CA ASN A 103 3.00 -16.85 21.88
C ASN A 103 1.65 -17.18 22.54
N ASP A 104 0.91 -16.15 22.91
CA ASP A 104 -0.43 -16.28 23.49
C ASP A 104 -1.54 -16.53 22.45
N LYS A 105 -1.18 -16.61 21.16
CA LYS A 105 -2.09 -16.85 20.03
C LYS A 105 -3.31 -15.90 20.05
N PHE A 106 -3.12 -14.66 20.53
CA PHE A 106 -4.16 -13.64 20.75
C PHE A 106 -5.31 -14.08 21.66
N GLN A 107 -5.07 -15.04 22.55
CA GLN A 107 -6.04 -15.52 23.54
C GLN A 107 -5.76 -14.92 24.93
N GLY A 108 -4.71 -14.10 25.07
CA GLY A 108 -4.28 -13.50 26.32
C GLY A 108 -3.44 -14.44 27.18
N VAL A 109 -2.91 -13.90 28.27
CA VAL A 109 -1.95 -14.59 29.15
C VAL A 109 -2.57 -14.82 30.53
N SER A 110 -2.32 -16.00 31.10
CA SER A 110 -2.76 -16.33 32.46
C SER A 110 -2.19 -15.34 33.48
N PRO A 111 -3.01 -14.79 34.40
CA PRO A 111 -2.52 -13.86 35.43
C PRO A 111 -1.46 -14.49 36.33
N HIS A 112 -1.42 -15.82 36.47
CA HIS A 112 -0.39 -16.51 37.25
C HIS A 112 1.00 -16.42 36.60
N ILE A 113 1.09 -16.37 35.27
CA ILE A 113 2.36 -16.16 34.57
C ILE A 113 2.82 -14.72 34.79
N SER A 114 1.93 -13.74 34.63
CA SER A 114 2.22 -12.33 34.90
C SER A 114 2.67 -12.12 36.35
N GLN A 115 2.03 -12.77 37.32
CA GLN A 115 2.43 -12.72 38.73
C GLN A 115 3.82 -13.34 38.94
N ALA A 116 4.14 -14.44 38.27
CA ALA A 116 5.45 -15.08 38.36
C ALA A 116 6.55 -14.16 37.79
N VAL A 117 6.31 -13.52 36.65
CA VAL A 117 7.23 -12.53 36.08
C VAL A 117 7.39 -11.32 37.01
N GLU A 118 6.29 -10.78 37.53
CA GLU A 118 6.32 -9.61 38.42
C GLU A 118 7.07 -9.91 39.73
N SER A 119 7.02 -11.15 40.22
CA SER A 119 7.78 -11.56 41.40
C SER A 119 9.30 -11.38 41.24
N LEU A 120 9.83 -11.55 40.02
CA LEU A 120 11.25 -11.35 39.71
C LEU A 120 11.70 -9.90 39.91
N LYS A 121 10.79 -8.94 39.71
CA LYS A 121 11.10 -7.50 39.87
C LYS A 121 11.64 -7.20 41.26
N LYS A 122 10.92 -7.66 42.28
CA LYS A 122 11.29 -7.44 43.69
C LYS A 122 12.44 -8.33 44.11
N GLU A 123 12.44 -9.59 43.69
CA GLU A 123 13.46 -10.58 44.05
C GLU A 123 14.86 -10.17 43.56
N TYR A 124 14.96 -9.56 42.37
CA TYR A 124 16.23 -9.20 41.75
C TYR A 124 16.45 -7.70 41.56
N ASN A 125 15.57 -6.86 42.13
CA ASN A 125 15.63 -5.39 42.07
C ASN A 125 15.74 -4.83 40.64
N LEU A 126 14.87 -5.33 39.74
CA LEU A 126 14.80 -4.91 38.35
C LEU A 126 13.97 -3.63 38.20
N VAL A 127 14.31 -2.81 37.20
CA VAL A 127 13.57 -1.57 36.88
C VAL A 127 12.21 -1.91 36.29
N THR A 128 12.22 -2.80 35.30
CA THR A 128 11.00 -3.21 34.57
C THR A 128 10.99 -4.71 34.38
N VAL A 129 9.83 -5.33 34.60
CA VAL A 129 9.58 -6.69 34.13
C VAL A 129 8.22 -6.72 33.46
N GLY A 130 8.02 -7.66 32.57
CA GLY A 130 6.73 -7.80 31.92
C GLY A 130 6.61 -9.08 31.11
N VAL A 131 5.37 -9.45 30.85
CA VAL A 131 5.05 -10.37 29.77
C VAL A 131 5.02 -9.56 28.47
N PHE A 132 5.62 -10.09 27.41
CA PHE A 132 5.55 -9.53 26.07
C PHE A 132 4.66 -10.42 25.21
N SER A 133 3.47 -9.95 24.91
CA SER A 133 2.40 -10.67 24.21
C SER A 133 2.49 -10.51 22.69
N ASN A 134 1.65 -11.22 21.94
CA ASN A 134 1.52 -10.98 20.50
C ASN A 134 0.98 -9.57 20.18
N ASP A 135 0.19 -8.97 21.07
CA ASP A 135 -0.27 -7.58 20.89
C ASP A 135 0.90 -6.59 20.99
N ASP A 136 1.88 -6.87 21.85
CA ASP A 136 3.12 -6.09 21.93
C ASP A 136 3.96 -6.27 20.65
N LEU A 137 4.09 -7.51 20.18
CA LEU A 137 4.82 -7.81 18.95
C LEU A 137 4.16 -7.18 17.71
N GLU A 138 2.82 -7.19 17.65
CA GLU A 138 2.05 -6.52 16.61
C GLU A 138 2.34 -5.01 16.63
N ARG A 139 2.33 -4.39 17.82
CA ARG A 139 2.66 -2.97 17.96
C ARG A 139 4.08 -2.65 17.49
N GLU A 140 5.06 -3.50 17.77
CA GLU A 140 6.43 -3.30 17.27
C GLU A 140 6.51 -3.49 15.74
N LEU A 141 5.87 -4.53 15.20
CA LEU A 141 5.85 -4.79 13.76
C LEU A 141 5.27 -3.62 12.96
N PHE A 142 4.13 -3.08 13.39
CA PHE A 142 3.42 -2.02 12.67
C PHE A 142 4.00 -0.61 12.90
N LYS A 143 5.13 -0.49 13.59
CA LYS A 143 5.99 0.72 13.53
C LYS A 143 6.90 0.73 12.30
N LEU A 144 7.13 -0.42 11.68
CA LEU A 144 8.02 -0.56 10.54
C LEU A 144 7.39 -0.03 9.25
N PRO A 145 8.22 0.35 8.25
CA PRO A 145 7.73 0.63 6.90
C PRO A 145 7.01 -0.59 6.28
N ASN A 146 5.97 -0.34 5.47
CA ASN A 146 5.18 -1.42 4.83
C ASN A 146 6.04 -2.41 4.03
N ALA A 147 7.11 -1.95 3.38
CA ALA A 147 8.01 -2.84 2.63
C ALA A 147 8.66 -3.91 3.52
N ASP A 148 9.11 -3.53 4.71
CA ASP A 148 9.72 -4.42 5.69
C ASP A 148 8.69 -5.38 6.29
N ILE A 149 7.50 -4.88 6.62
CA ILE A 149 6.37 -5.71 7.07
C ILE A 149 6.05 -6.79 6.02
N CYS A 150 5.95 -6.40 4.75
CA CYS A 150 5.66 -7.33 3.66
C CYS A 150 6.77 -8.38 3.51
N SER A 151 8.04 -7.96 3.55
CA SER A 151 9.19 -8.87 3.50
C SER A 151 9.16 -9.88 4.66
N LEU A 152 8.96 -9.41 5.90
CA LEU A 152 8.87 -10.25 7.11
C LEU A 152 7.71 -11.24 7.05
N LEU A 153 6.56 -10.80 6.56
CA LEU A 153 5.36 -11.63 6.48
C LEU A 153 5.35 -12.55 5.24
N GLY A 154 6.31 -12.42 4.32
CA GLY A 154 6.38 -13.22 3.09
C GLY A 154 5.28 -12.86 2.10
N THR A 155 4.92 -11.58 2.07
CA THR A 155 3.84 -11.03 1.24
C THR A 155 4.45 -10.02 0.28
N GLN A 156 3.84 -9.85 -0.87
CA GLN A 156 4.18 -8.71 -1.70
C GLN A 156 3.45 -7.49 -1.15
N ALA A 157 4.10 -6.33 -1.18
CA ALA A 157 3.47 -5.05 -0.91
C ALA A 157 2.20 -4.90 -1.77
N GLU A 158 1.27 -4.06 -1.32
CA GLU A 158 -0.07 -3.81 -1.89
C GLU A 158 -0.10 -3.37 -3.38
N SER A 159 1.00 -3.48 -4.12
CA SER A 159 1.08 -3.20 -5.56
C SER A 159 0.13 -4.05 -6.41
N ASN A 160 -0.19 -5.29 -6.00
CA ASN A 160 -1.02 -6.20 -6.82
C ASN A 160 -2.55 -6.05 -6.61
N ILE A 161 -3.00 -5.41 -5.52
CA ILE A 161 -4.43 -5.14 -5.30
C ILE A 161 -4.81 -3.80 -5.94
N ASN A 162 -3.94 -2.79 -5.78
CA ASN A 162 -4.11 -1.49 -6.43
C ASN A 162 -4.02 -1.60 -7.95
N SER A 163 -3.15 -2.47 -8.50
CA SER A 163 -3.08 -2.67 -9.96
C SER A 163 -4.39 -3.20 -10.56
N ARG A 164 -5.06 -4.16 -9.90
CA ARG A 164 -6.31 -4.74 -10.41
C ARG A 164 -7.48 -3.77 -10.30
N GLU A 165 -7.58 -3.04 -9.19
CA GLU A 165 -8.59 -1.99 -9.06
C GLU A 165 -8.37 -0.87 -10.08
N ASP A 166 -7.11 -0.46 -10.28
CA ASP A 166 -6.76 0.55 -11.28
C ASP A 166 -7.01 0.06 -12.71
N GLN A 167 -6.79 -1.22 -13.01
CA GLN A 167 -7.16 -1.80 -14.31
C GLN A 167 -8.67 -1.74 -14.56
N ILE A 168 -9.49 -2.00 -13.53
CA ILE A 168 -10.94 -1.89 -13.62
C ILE A 168 -11.34 -0.43 -13.86
N LYS A 169 -10.80 0.52 -13.07
CA LYS A 169 -11.05 1.97 -13.27
C LYS A 169 -10.63 2.44 -14.66
N ALA A 170 -9.47 2.00 -15.14
CA ALA A 170 -8.98 2.31 -16.48
C ALA A 170 -9.93 1.79 -17.55
N ARG A 171 -10.43 0.54 -17.43
CA ARG A 171 -11.41 -0.02 -18.36
C ARG A 171 -12.73 0.74 -18.33
N GLU A 172 -13.30 1.00 -17.15
CA GLU A 172 -14.55 1.74 -17.01
C GLU A 172 -14.46 3.15 -17.61
N PHE A 173 -13.34 3.84 -17.39
CA PHE A 173 -13.04 5.13 -17.99
C PHE A 173 -12.99 5.06 -19.53
N LEU A 174 -12.35 4.04 -20.10
CA LEU A 174 -12.29 3.85 -21.55
C LEU A 174 -13.65 3.48 -22.15
N ASP A 175 -14.44 2.66 -21.46
CA ASP A 175 -15.76 2.23 -21.91
C ASP A 175 -16.72 3.42 -21.98
N GLU A 176 -16.69 4.33 -21.01
CA GLU A 176 -17.50 5.57 -21.04
C GLU A 176 -17.18 6.46 -22.24
N LEU A 177 -15.90 6.53 -22.63
CA LEU A 177 -15.42 7.37 -23.73
C LEU A 177 -15.38 6.64 -25.10
N SER A 178 -15.79 5.37 -25.15
CA SER A 178 -15.67 4.52 -26.34
C SER A 178 -16.25 5.14 -27.62
N PHE A 179 -17.46 5.72 -27.54
CA PHE A 179 -18.12 6.37 -28.66
C PHE A 179 -17.38 7.63 -29.15
N ILE A 180 -16.65 8.30 -28.26
CA ILE A 180 -15.84 9.49 -28.60
C ILE A 180 -14.64 9.04 -29.43
N PHE A 181 -13.97 7.95 -29.03
CA PHE A 181 -12.85 7.40 -29.78
C PHE A 181 -13.28 6.98 -31.18
N GLU A 182 -14.42 6.31 -31.31
CA GLU A 182 -14.98 5.94 -32.60
C GLU A 182 -15.25 7.17 -33.49
N ALA A 183 -15.83 8.24 -32.92
CA ALA A 183 -16.13 9.45 -33.68
C ALA A 183 -14.87 10.25 -34.08
N LEU A 184 -13.93 10.42 -33.15
CA LEU A 184 -12.77 11.31 -33.34
C LEU A 184 -11.60 10.63 -34.05
N PHE A 185 -11.29 9.36 -33.76
CA PHE A 185 -10.16 8.68 -34.39
C PHE A 185 -10.41 8.41 -35.88
N ASN A 186 -11.68 8.17 -36.26
CA ASN A 186 -12.06 8.01 -37.66
C ASN A 186 -12.07 9.34 -38.43
N SER A 187 -12.41 10.46 -37.78
CA SER A 187 -12.46 11.77 -38.43
C SER A 187 -11.11 12.49 -38.45
N SER A 188 -10.20 12.20 -37.51
CA SER A 188 -8.85 12.77 -37.47
C SER A 188 -8.89 14.30 -37.64
N THR A 189 -8.06 14.87 -38.52
CA THR A 189 -8.03 16.32 -38.80
C THR A 189 -9.36 16.88 -39.34
N GLU A 190 -10.22 16.06 -39.98
CA GLU A 190 -11.51 16.50 -40.50
C GLU A 190 -12.49 16.86 -39.39
N ALA A 191 -12.27 16.39 -38.15
CA ALA A 191 -13.03 16.83 -36.98
C ALA A 191 -12.92 18.35 -36.74
N GLY A 192 -11.84 18.99 -37.23
CA GLY A 192 -11.70 20.44 -37.16
C GLY A 192 -12.64 21.17 -38.12
N TYR A 193 -13.15 20.49 -39.14
CA TYR A 193 -14.12 21.02 -40.10
C TYR A 193 -15.54 20.52 -39.84
N PHE A 194 -15.70 19.28 -39.36
CA PHE A 194 -16.95 18.65 -38.94
C PHE A 194 -16.78 17.99 -37.56
N PHE A 195 -17.00 18.76 -36.49
CA PHE A 195 -16.86 18.23 -35.13
C PHE A 195 -18.12 17.44 -34.73
N PRO A 196 -18.03 16.21 -34.20
CA PRO A 196 -19.22 15.42 -33.86
C PRO A 196 -20.07 16.07 -32.76
N ALA A 197 -21.36 16.30 -33.03
CA ALA A 197 -22.24 17.00 -32.11
C ALA A 197 -22.49 16.20 -30.82
N ASN A 198 -22.59 14.87 -30.92
CA ASN A 198 -22.71 13.98 -29.76
C ASN A 198 -21.51 14.08 -28.80
N VAL A 199 -20.30 14.23 -29.33
CA VAL A 199 -19.08 14.43 -28.52
C VAL A 199 -19.12 15.80 -27.84
N PHE A 200 -19.51 16.85 -28.57
CA PHE A 200 -19.66 18.21 -28.02
C PHE A 200 -20.62 18.22 -26.82
N TYR A 201 -21.84 17.70 -27.00
CA TYR A 201 -22.87 17.68 -25.96
C TYR A 201 -22.55 16.73 -24.80
N PHE A 202 -21.70 15.72 -25.01
CA PHE A 202 -21.19 14.92 -23.90
C PHE A 202 -20.25 15.73 -23.01
N ILE A 203 -19.28 16.44 -23.61
CA ILE A 203 -18.30 17.22 -22.88
C ILE A 203 -18.98 18.40 -22.15
N ASP A 204 -19.88 19.11 -22.83
CA ASP A 204 -20.64 20.24 -22.26
C ASP A 204 -21.40 19.87 -20.96
N ARG A 205 -22.00 18.68 -20.92
CA ARG A 205 -22.70 18.19 -19.72
C ARG A 205 -21.76 17.88 -18.55
N LYS A 206 -20.49 17.60 -18.85
CA LYS A 206 -19.48 17.14 -17.89
C LYS A 206 -18.52 18.26 -17.46
N THR A 207 -18.40 19.36 -18.20
CA THR A 207 -17.51 20.49 -17.89
C THR A 207 -17.81 21.20 -16.56
N ASN A 208 -18.98 20.98 -15.96
CA ASN A 208 -19.35 21.51 -14.64
C ASN A 208 -19.27 20.44 -13.52
N ASN A 209 -18.72 19.26 -13.80
CA ASN A 209 -18.78 18.10 -12.93
C ASN A 209 -17.41 17.41 -12.82
N ASP A 210 -16.47 18.09 -12.18
CA ASP A 210 -15.11 17.59 -11.93
C ASP A 210 -15.06 16.35 -11.00
N TRP A 211 -16.13 16.10 -10.23
CA TRP A 211 -16.16 14.99 -9.27
C TRP A 211 -16.27 13.63 -9.97
N GLU A 212 -17.00 13.53 -11.08
CA GLU A 212 -17.18 12.27 -11.82
C GLU A 212 -15.86 11.79 -12.43
N VAL A 213 -15.13 12.71 -13.08
CA VAL A 213 -13.84 12.42 -13.71
C VAL A 213 -12.80 12.05 -12.65
N SER A 214 -12.79 12.77 -11.52
CA SER A 214 -11.83 12.52 -10.43
C SER A 214 -12.00 11.14 -9.78
N ARG A 215 -13.22 10.61 -9.71
CA ARG A 215 -13.51 9.32 -9.09
C ARG A 215 -13.03 8.12 -9.94
N GLN A 216 -12.93 8.30 -11.25
CA GLN A 216 -12.50 7.26 -12.19
C GLN A 216 -10.98 7.22 -12.39
N LEU A 217 -10.23 8.12 -11.75
CA LEU A 217 -8.78 8.14 -11.86
C LEU A 217 -8.17 6.96 -11.11
N CYS A 218 -7.20 6.33 -11.76
CA CYS A 218 -6.35 5.33 -11.16
C CYS A 218 -5.50 5.93 -10.02
N THR A 219 -5.07 5.08 -9.10
CA THR A 219 -4.08 5.43 -8.08
C THR A 219 -2.65 5.43 -8.63
N ASP A 220 -2.37 4.62 -9.66
CA ASP A 220 -1.16 4.71 -10.45
C ASP A 220 -1.06 6.09 -11.10
N GLN A 221 -0.07 6.87 -10.65
CA GLN A 221 0.10 8.25 -11.05
C GLN A 221 0.29 8.41 -12.56
N ARG A 222 1.04 7.50 -13.21
CA ARG A 222 1.29 7.56 -14.65
C ARG A 222 -0.01 7.35 -15.43
N ILE A 223 -0.85 6.41 -14.99
CA ILE A 223 -2.13 6.13 -15.64
C ILE A 223 -3.11 7.29 -15.40
N ALA A 224 -3.19 7.78 -14.16
CA ALA A 224 -4.02 8.93 -13.80
C ALA A 224 -3.66 10.19 -14.61
N GLU A 225 -2.37 10.45 -14.82
CA GLU A 225 -1.89 11.57 -15.65
C GLU A 225 -2.35 11.44 -17.11
N ASN A 226 -2.37 10.23 -17.66
CA ASN A 226 -2.86 9.99 -19.01
C ASN A 226 -4.39 10.14 -19.09
N GLN A 227 -5.16 9.63 -18.12
CA GLN A 227 -6.62 9.85 -18.04
C GLN A 227 -6.95 11.35 -17.97
N LYS A 228 -6.23 12.11 -17.14
CA LYS A 228 -6.36 13.57 -17.06
C LYS A 228 -6.02 14.24 -18.38
N ASN A 229 -4.93 13.82 -19.03
CA ASN A 229 -4.55 14.38 -20.32
C ASN A 229 -5.64 14.15 -21.37
N MET A 230 -6.21 12.95 -21.45
CA MET A 230 -7.34 12.64 -22.34
C MET A 230 -8.50 13.60 -22.11
N TRP A 231 -8.92 13.78 -20.86
CA TRP A 231 -9.99 14.72 -20.51
C TRP A 231 -9.67 16.17 -20.89
N ASN A 232 -8.44 16.61 -20.64
CA ASN A 232 -7.98 17.95 -21.00
C ASN A 232 -7.97 18.18 -22.52
N GLN A 233 -7.63 17.16 -23.32
CA GLN A 233 -7.75 17.27 -24.78
C GLN A 233 -9.21 17.43 -25.20
N LEU A 234 -10.14 16.66 -24.62
CA LEU A 234 -11.57 16.79 -24.90
C LEU A 234 -12.11 18.17 -24.54
N ILE A 235 -11.76 18.70 -23.35
CA ILE A 235 -12.11 20.08 -22.96
C ILE A 235 -11.55 21.10 -23.96
N SER A 236 -10.30 20.91 -24.41
CA SER A 236 -9.67 21.81 -25.38
C SER A 236 -10.39 21.80 -26.73
N MET A 237 -10.85 20.63 -27.18
CA MET A 237 -11.66 20.51 -28.40
C MET A 237 -13.02 21.19 -28.24
N PHE A 238 -13.70 20.96 -27.11
CA PHE A 238 -14.96 21.61 -26.78
C PHE A 238 -14.80 23.13 -26.79
N ASN A 239 -13.77 23.68 -26.12
CA ASN A 239 -13.49 25.11 -26.10
C ASN A 239 -13.19 25.66 -27.49
N GLN A 240 -12.45 24.93 -28.32
CA GLN A 240 -12.19 25.36 -29.71
C GLN A 240 -13.49 25.49 -30.51
N VAL A 241 -14.45 24.59 -30.30
CA VAL A 241 -15.75 24.62 -31.00
C VAL A 241 -16.70 25.66 -30.40
N SER A 242 -16.77 25.77 -29.07
CA SER A 242 -17.72 26.64 -28.37
C SER A 242 -17.34 28.12 -28.42
N GLN A 243 -16.05 28.43 -28.54
CA GLN A 243 -15.55 29.82 -28.51
C GLN A 243 -15.33 30.42 -29.90
N ASP A 244 -15.34 29.62 -30.96
CA ASP A 244 -15.15 30.10 -32.33
C ASP A 244 -16.49 30.23 -33.05
N HIS A 245 -16.89 31.47 -33.32
CA HIS A 245 -18.21 31.84 -33.87
C HIS A 245 -18.46 31.36 -35.30
N TYR A 246 -17.44 30.79 -35.98
CA TYR A 246 -17.63 30.18 -37.29
C TYR A 246 -18.09 28.72 -37.22
N TYR A 247 -18.17 28.09 -36.05
CA TYR A 247 -18.84 26.79 -35.94
C TYR A 247 -20.36 26.97 -35.90
N GLU A 248 -21.05 26.28 -36.81
CA GLU A 248 -22.51 26.19 -36.82
C GLU A 248 -22.95 24.76 -36.55
N ASP A 249 -23.90 24.59 -35.63
CA ASP A 249 -24.59 23.31 -35.44
C ASP A 249 -25.44 23.01 -36.68
N ILE A 250 -25.17 21.88 -37.34
CA ILE A 250 -25.91 21.37 -38.49
C ILE A 250 -26.62 20.03 -38.19
N GLY A 251 -26.85 19.74 -36.89
CA GLY A 251 -27.55 18.56 -36.39
C GLY A 251 -26.58 17.48 -35.92
N LEU A 252 -25.99 16.73 -36.87
CA LEU A 252 -25.08 15.62 -36.53
C LEU A 252 -23.65 16.09 -36.19
N SER A 253 -23.30 17.31 -36.58
CA SER A 253 -21.96 17.88 -36.38
C SER A 253 -22.02 19.40 -36.27
N PHE A 254 -20.95 19.98 -35.72
CA PHE A 254 -20.63 21.39 -35.84
C PHE A 254 -19.72 21.58 -37.05
N LYS A 255 -20.20 22.33 -38.05
CA LYS A 255 -19.43 22.61 -39.26
C LYS A 255 -18.73 23.96 -39.14
N TYR A 256 -17.42 23.98 -39.41
CA TYR A 256 -16.66 25.22 -39.46
C TYR A 256 -16.92 25.98 -40.78
N LYS A 257 -17.58 27.14 -40.71
CA LYS A 257 -18.06 27.92 -41.85
C LYS A 257 -17.63 29.40 -41.80
N PRO A 258 -16.33 29.70 -41.98
CA PRO A 258 -15.92 31.09 -42.20
C PRO A 258 -16.54 31.65 -43.50
N PRO A 259 -16.88 32.96 -43.55
CA PRO A 259 -17.49 33.61 -44.70
C PRO A 259 -16.72 33.36 -45.99
N TYR A 260 -17.44 33.16 -47.10
CA TYR A 260 -16.83 32.90 -48.41
C TYR A 260 -15.87 34.01 -48.88
N GLU A 261 -16.21 35.27 -48.58
CA GLU A 261 -15.42 36.45 -48.94
C GLU A 261 -14.23 36.71 -48.02
N LEU A 262 -14.01 35.88 -46.99
CA LEU A 262 -12.94 36.10 -46.02
C LEU A 262 -11.57 35.85 -46.68
N VAL A 263 -10.72 36.89 -46.71
CA VAL A 263 -9.33 36.76 -47.16
C VAL A 263 -8.61 35.73 -46.27
N GLY A 264 -8.02 34.69 -46.89
CA GLY A 264 -7.33 33.61 -46.17
C GLY A 264 -8.27 32.54 -45.59
N ARG A 265 -9.53 32.47 -46.03
CA ARG A 265 -10.53 31.48 -45.60
C ARG A 265 -10.01 30.04 -45.57
N ASP A 266 -9.40 29.57 -46.66
CA ASP A 266 -8.97 28.17 -46.76
C ASP A 266 -7.79 27.87 -45.81
N GLN A 267 -6.87 28.83 -45.65
CA GLN A 267 -5.80 28.73 -44.67
C GLN A 267 -6.35 28.67 -43.24
N LEU A 268 -7.41 29.42 -42.95
CA LEU A 268 -8.09 29.38 -41.65
C LEU A 268 -8.74 28.02 -41.40
N ILE A 269 -9.40 27.43 -42.40
CA ILE A 269 -9.98 26.07 -42.32
C ILE A 269 -8.87 25.04 -42.04
N GLU A 270 -7.79 25.06 -42.81
CA GLU A 270 -6.68 24.12 -42.64
C GLU A 270 -6.00 24.29 -41.27
N THR A 271 -5.91 25.52 -40.77
CA THR A 271 -5.40 25.79 -39.41
C THR A 271 -6.27 25.14 -38.34
N ARG A 272 -7.60 25.18 -38.49
CA ARG A 272 -8.53 24.53 -37.55
C ARG A 272 -8.46 23.02 -37.62
N LYS A 273 -8.40 22.45 -38.82
CA LYS A 273 -8.19 21.01 -39.04
C LYS A 273 -6.90 20.52 -38.39
N LYS A 274 -5.80 21.25 -38.58
CA LYS A 274 -4.50 20.92 -37.97
C LYS A 274 -4.52 21.05 -36.45
N SER A 275 -5.15 22.10 -35.90
CA SER A 275 -5.31 22.29 -34.46
C SER A 275 -6.08 21.12 -33.84
N MET A 276 -7.24 20.78 -34.41
CA MET A 276 -8.09 19.69 -33.95
C MET A 276 -7.36 18.34 -34.07
N GLY A 277 -6.68 18.09 -35.19
CA GLY A 277 -5.90 16.87 -35.40
C GLY A 277 -4.80 16.68 -34.35
N LYS A 278 -4.14 17.76 -33.90
CA LYS A 278 -3.14 17.69 -32.82
C LYS A 278 -3.77 17.27 -31.48
N LEU A 279 -4.93 17.83 -31.14
CA LEU A 279 -5.66 17.45 -29.93
C LEU A 279 -6.08 15.97 -29.99
N ILE A 280 -6.55 15.50 -31.15
CA ILE A 280 -6.95 14.10 -31.35
C ILE A 280 -5.74 13.16 -31.27
N GLN A 281 -4.59 13.56 -31.80
CA GLN A 281 -3.37 12.76 -31.70
C GLN A 281 -2.92 12.62 -30.23
N ASN A 282 -2.90 13.72 -29.47
CA ASN A 282 -2.55 13.67 -28.05
C ASN A 282 -3.53 12.80 -27.23
N LEU A 283 -4.83 12.85 -27.59
CA LEU A 283 -5.85 11.98 -27.01
C LEU A 283 -5.56 10.50 -27.33
N ALA A 284 -5.22 10.20 -28.59
CA ALA A 284 -4.90 8.84 -29.03
C ALA A 284 -3.64 8.29 -28.34
N ASP A 285 -2.61 9.11 -28.17
CA ASP A 285 -1.36 8.71 -27.51
C ASP A 285 -1.61 8.30 -26.05
N SER A 286 -2.39 9.09 -25.30
CA SER A 286 -2.78 8.72 -23.93
C SER A 286 -3.76 7.54 -23.89
N TYR A 287 -4.68 7.43 -24.84
CA TYR A 287 -5.57 6.28 -24.97
C TYR A 287 -4.80 4.97 -25.06
N VAL A 288 -3.74 4.90 -25.88
CA VAL A 288 -2.90 3.69 -26.01
C VAL A 288 -2.30 3.28 -24.67
N VAL A 289 -1.76 4.23 -23.91
CA VAL A 289 -1.16 3.95 -22.59
C VAL A 289 -2.18 3.38 -21.61
N VAL A 290 -3.36 3.99 -21.50
CA VAL A 290 -4.42 3.56 -20.57
C VAL A 290 -5.02 2.23 -21.02
N ARG A 291 -5.21 2.02 -22.33
CA ARG A 291 -5.70 0.76 -22.89
C ARG A 291 -4.75 -0.38 -22.59
N ASP A 292 -3.47 -0.21 -22.90
CA ASP A 292 -2.47 -1.26 -22.71
C ASP A 292 -2.29 -1.62 -21.23
N PHE A 293 -2.49 -0.67 -20.32
CA PHE A 293 -2.55 -0.94 -18.88
C PHE A 293 -3.79 -1.75 -18.48
N SER A 294 -4.96 -1.40 -19.01
CA SER A 294 -6.24 -2.07 -18.69
C SER A 294 -6.33 -3.54 -19.15
N LEU A 295 -5.43 -3.98 -20.03
CA LEU A 295 -5.41 -5.33 -20.62
C LEU A 295 -4.38 -6.27 -19.99
N GLN A 296 -3.53 -5.77 -19.07
CA GLN A 296 -2.52 -6.55 -18.34
C GLN A 296 -3.16 -7.37 -17.21
#